data_AF-A0A7Y6NJL9-F1
#
_entry.id   AF-A0A7Y6NJL9-F1
#
_cell.length_a   1.000
_cell.length_b   1.000
_cell.length_c   1.000
_cell.angle_alpha   90.00
_cell.angle_beta   90.00
_cell.angle_gamma   90.00
#
_symmetry.space_group_name_H-M   'P 1'
#
loop_
_entity.id
_entity.type
_entity.pdbx_description
1 polymer ?
#
loop_
_entity_poly.entity_id
_entity_poly.type
_entity_poly.pdbx_seq_one_letter_code
_entity_poly.pdbx_strand_id
1 'polypeptide(L)'
;MRLRSAIALAALLGSAVGHAASSGGAADTVAKGRTNMPADGAYAARFCSAGPAPARGDALQCSDAAVEVDAGRVRVEVYDFVYRIQFAPDELDLTLTQGMTQVDAFSAPYRWDGTTLGFADLEKGVRYEVRLGARRRGR
;
A
#
# COMPACT_ATOMS: atom_id res chain seq x y z
N MET A 1 62.24 28.72 27.83
CA MET A 1 62.56 27.56 26.95
C MET A 1 61.27 27.18 26.22
N ARG A 2 60.93 27.75 25.06
CA ARG A 2 61.31 27.40 23.66
C ARG A 2 61.04 25.94 23.24
N LEU A 3 59.99 25.79 22.41
CA LEU A 3 59.85 24.95 21.19
C LEU A 3 59.74 23.42 21.37
N ARG A 4 58.93 22.61 20.66
CA ARG A 4 58.46 22.55 19.25
C ARG A 4 57.14 21.73 19.21
N SER A 5 56.00 22.17 18.68
CA SER A 5 55.61 22.39 17.27
C SER A 5 55.95 21.22 16.32
N ALA A 6 54.93 20.43 15.97
CA ALA A 6 54.91 19.61 14.77
C ALA A 6 53.70 20.04 13.92
N ILE A 7 54.02 20.71 12.83
CA ILE A 7 53.12 21.20 11.77
C ILE A 7 53.03 20.07 10.76
N ALA A 8 51.82 19.60 10.44
CA ALA A 8 51.56 18.80 9.25
C ALA A 8 50.88 19.68 8.21
N LEU A 9 51.51 19.80 7.05
CA LEU A 9 51.15 20.69 5.95
C LEU A 9 51.25 19.87 4.66
N ALA A 10 50.13 19.69 3.95
CA ALA A 10 50.02 19.34 2.52
C ALA A 10 48.53 19.43 2.15
N ALA A 11 48.05 20.53 1.54
CA ALA A 11 48.07 20.85 0.10
C ALA A 11 47.18 19.90 -0.72
N LEU A 12 45.93 20.27 -1.00
CA LEU A 12 45.43 21.00 -2.19
C LEU A 12 45.34 20.16 -3.46
N LEU A 13 44.11 20.03 -3.99
CA LEU A 13 43.64 19.82 -5.39
C LEU A 13 42.12 19.56 -5.22
N GLY A 14 41.18 20.47 -5.49
CA GLY A 14 40.93 21.15 -6.76
C GLY A 14 39.89 20.35 -7.56
N SER A 15 38.65 20.82 -7.66
CA SER A 15 37.85 20.85 -8.92
C SER A 15 36.36 21.16 -8.73
N ALA A 16 35.91 22.11 -9.57
CA ALA A 16 34.68 22.11 -10.35
C ALA A 16 33.32 22.36 -9.67
N VAL A 17 32.89 23.62 -9.88
CA VAL A 17 31.54 24.09 -10.23
C VAL A 17 30.57 23.01 -10.70
N GLY A 18 29.40 23.00 -10.08
CA GLY A 18 28.17 22.40 -10.59
C GLY A 18 26.96 22.99 -9.88
N HIS A 19 26.52 24.17 -10.29
CA HIS A 19 25.18 24.67 -9.97
C HIS A 19 24.17 23.76 -10.68
N ALA A 20 23.77 22.67 -10.01
CA ALA A 20 22.59 21.92 -10.41
C ALA A 20 21.37 22.63 -9.83
N ALA A 21 20.76 23.47 -10.66
CA ALA A 21 19.37 23.83 -10.52
C ALA A 21 18.53 22.54 -10.54
N SER A 22 18.00 22.13 -9.39
CA SER A 22 16.89 21.19 -9.35
C SER A 22 15.62 21.96 -9.69
N SER A 23 15.38 22.05 -10.99
CA SER A 23 14.08 22.35 -11.58
C SER A 23 13.00 21.48 -10.95
N GLY A 24 11.89 22.13 -10.60
CA GLY A 24 10.63 21.57 -10.13
C GLY A 24 10.46 20.07 -10.26
N GLY A 25 10.63 19.37 -9.13
CA GLY A 25 9.82 18.20 -8.87
C GLY A 25 8.42 18.72 -8.56
N ALA A 26 7.57 18.74 -9.58
CA ALA A 26 6.13 18.80 -9.37
C ALA A 26 5.82 17.84 -8.23
N ALA A 27 5.10 18.33 -7.23
CA ALA A 27 4.48 17.48 -6.24
C ALA A 27 3.71 16.41 -7.04
N ASP A 28 4.31 15.21 -7.11
CA ASP A 28 3.60 13.97 -7.34
C ASP A 28 2.64 13.89 -6.17
N THR A 29 1.54 14.60 -6.32
CA THR A 29 0.33 14.39 -5.57
C THR A 29 -0.10 13.03 -6.08
N VAL A 30 0.50 11.97 -5.51
CA VAL A 30 0.06 10.60 -5.69
C VAL A 30 -1.41 10.67 -5.38
N ALA A 31 -2.24 10.61 -6.41
CA ALA A 31 -3.67 10.77 -6.29
C ALA A 31 -4.15 9.71 -5.32
N LYS A 32 -4.37 10.13 -4.06
CA LYS A 32 -5.07 9.34 -3.07
C LYS A 32 -6.53 9.34 -3.49
N GLY A 33 -7.10 8.15 -3.55
CA GLY A 33 -8.53 7.97 -3.74
C GLY A 33 -8.93 7.17 -4.97
N ARG A 34 -10.24 7.00 -5.10
CA ARG A 34 -10.95 6.16 -6.08
C ARG A 34 -10.48 6.29 -7.53
N THR A 35 -9.79 7.36 -7.89
CA THR A 35 -9.30 7.67 -9.24
C THR A 35 -8.39 6.58 -9.82
N ASN A 36 -7.70 5.81 -8.97
CA ASN A 36 -6.83 4.71 -9.39
C ASN A 36 -7.48 3.32 -9.24
N MET A 37 -8.79 3.27 -9.00
CA MET A 37 -9.49 2.00 -8.87
C MET A 37 -9.55 1.27 -10.22
N PRO A 38 -9.37 -0.06 -10.23
CA PRO A 38 -9.57 -0.88 -11.42
C PRO A 38 -10.97 -0.74 -12.01
N ALA A 39 -11.11 -1.02 -13.30
CA ALA A 39 -12.41 -1.03 -13.97
C ALA A 39 -13.37 -2.04 -13.31
N ASP A 40 -14.67 -1.79 -13.44
CA ASP A 40 -15.68 -2.69 -12.88
C ASP A 40 -15.59 -4.10 -13.48
N GLY A 41 -15.86 -5.13 -12.68
CA GLY A 41 -15.90 -6.53 -13.12
C GLY A 41 -15.41 -7.53 -12.08
N ALA A 42 -15.42 -8.80 -12.47
CA ALA A 42 -14.94 -9.90 -11.65
C ALA A 42 -13.47 -10.24 -11.95
N TYR A 43 -12.70 -10.55 -10.91
CA TYR A 43 -11.26 -10.80 -10.96
C TYR A 43 -10.92 -12.07 -10.18
N ALA A 44 -9.98 -12.86 -10.71
CA ALA A 44 -9.16 -13.71 -9.85
C ALA A 44 -8.21 -12.80 -9.07
N ALA A 45 -8.00 -13.07 -7.78
CA ALA A 45 -7.18 -12.23 -6.94
C ALA A 45 -6.44 -13.05 -5.88
N ARG A 46 -5.51 -12.40 -5.18
CA ARG A 46 -4.98 -12.91 -3.91
C ARG A 46 -5.27 -11.91 -2.80
N PHE A 47 -5.75 -12.42 -1.67
CA PHE A 47 -5.90 -11.66 -0.43
C PHE A 47 -4.74 -12.00 0.50
N CYS A 48 -4.02 -10.98 0.95
CA CYS A 48 -2.78 -11.09 1.69
C CYS A 48 -2.91 -10.33 3.01
N SER A 49 -2.47 -10.90 4.13
CA SER A 49 -2.48 -10.22 5.43
C SER A 49 -1.20 -10.47 6.24
N ALA A 50 -0.87 -9.53 7.12
CA ALA A 50 0.19 -9.67 8.12
C ALA A 50 -0.31 -9.14 9.46
N GLY A 51 -0.26 -9.98 10.50
CA GLY A 51 -0.80 -9.69 11.83
C GLY A 51 0.00 -8.66 12.65
N PRO A 52 -0.43 -8.36 13.89
CA PRO A 52 0.08 -7.26 14.75
C PRO A 52 1.57 -7.26 15.09
N ALA A 53 2.29 -8.36 14.86
CA ALA A 53 3.71 -8.45 15.15
C ALA A 53 4.45 -9.18 14.03
N PRO A 54 4.48 -8.65 12.79
CA PRO A 54 5.33 -9.21 11.78
C PRO A 54 6.78 -8.84 12.15
N ALA A 55 7.64 -9.82 12.40
CA ALA A 55 9.08 -9.58 12.48
C ALA A 55 9.55 -8.90 11.19
N ARG A 56 10.66 -8.15 11.26
CA ARG A 56 11.24 -7.49 10.09
C ARG A 56 11.57 -8.56 9.04
N GLY A 57 10.81 -8.61 7.95
CA GLY A 57 10.93 -9.63 6.91
C GLY A 57 9.77 -10.62 6.83
N ASP A 58 8.76 -10.52 7.70
CA ASP A 58 7.60 -11.41 7.65
C ASP A 58 6.81 -11.21 6.35
N ALA A 59 6.66 -12.32 5.63
CA ALA A 59 5.92 -12.38 4.40
C ALA A 59 4.42 -12.20 4.69
N LEU A 60 3.74 -11.45 3.81
CA LEU A 60 2.28 -11.45 3.79
C LEU A 60 1.78 -12.88 3.57
N GLN A 61 0.89 -13.34 4.43
CA GLN A 61 0.21 -14.61 4.27
C GLN A 61 -0.94 -14.43 3.30
N CYS A 62 -0.90 -15.17 2.20
CA CYS A 62 -1.80 -14.95 1.08
C CYS A 62 -2.62 -16.19 0.74
N SER A 63 -3.89 -15.96 0.46
CA SER A 63 -4.86 -16.95 -0.01
C SER A 63 -5.45 -16.50 -1.34
N ASP A 64 -5.92 -17.47 -2.13
CA ASP A 64 -6.70 -17.17 -3.33
C ASP A 64 -8.01 -16.48 -2.95
N ALA A 65 -8.41 -15.53 -3.79
CA ALA A 65 -9.60 -14.73 -3.57
C ALA A 65 -10.38 -14.51 -4.88
N ALA A 66 -11.69 -14.32 -4.75
CA ALA A 66 -12.50 -13.74 -5.80
C ALA A 66 -12.78 -12.28 -5.47
N VAL A 67 -12.66 -11.40 -6.46
CA VAL A 67 -12.97 -9.98 -6.28
C VAL A 67 -13.97 -9.53 -7.31
N GLU A 68 -15.01 -8.83 -6.86
CA GLU A 68 -15.91 -8.06 -7.70
C GLU A 68 -15.70 -6.57 -7.42
N VAL A 69 -15.47 -5.79 -8.47
CA VAL A 69 -15.39 -4.33 -8.44
C VAL A 69 -16.66 -3.79 -9.11
N ASP A 70 -17.39 -2.91 -8.42
CA ASP A 70 -18.60 -2.27 -8.93
C ASP A 70 -18.77 -0.87 -8.36
N ALA A 71 -18.70 0.16 -9.23
CA ALA A 71 -19.13 1.52 -8.95
C ALA A 71 -18.61 2.11 -7.61
N GLY A 72 -17.35 1.84 -7.27
CA GLY A 72 -16.71 2.31 -6.03
C GLY A 72 -16.92 1.40 -4.82
N ARG A 73 -17.34 0.17 -5.05
CA ARG A 73 -17.42 -0.91 -4.06
C ARG A 73 -16.55 -2.07 -4.52
N VAL A 74 -15.99 -2.76 -3.54
CA VAL A 74 -15.22 -4.00 -3.75
C VAL A 74 -15.77 -5.07 -2.83
N ARG A 75 -16.09 -6.23 -3.41
CA ARG A 75 -16.41 -7.45 -2.66
C ARG A 75 -15.25 -8.41 -2.83
N VAL A 76 -14.63 -8.83 -1.73
CA VAL A 76 -13.56 -9.83 -1.72
C VAL A 76 -14.06 -11.07 -1.01
N GLU A 77 -14.00 -12.21 -1.68
CA GLU A 77 -14.34 -13.51 -1.10
C GLU A 77 -13.09 -14.35 -0.91
N VAL A 78 -12.89 -14.82 0.31
CA VAL A 78 -11.76 -15.66 0.71
C VAL A 78 -12.32 -16.79 1.57
N TYR A 79 -12.31 -18.01 1.04
CA TYR A 79 -12.98 -19.15 1.66
C TYR A 79 -14.47 -18.86 1.96
N ASP A 80 -14.86 -18.80 3.23
CA ASP A 80 -16.21 -18.51 3.74
C ASP A 80 -16.38 -17.07 4.24
N PHE A 81 -15.33 -16.26 4.14
CA PHE A 81 -15.33 -14.84 4.50
C PHE A 81 -15.60 -13.96 3.30
N VAL A 82 -16.43 -12.93 3.51
CA VAL A 82 -16.71 -11.88 2.54
C VAL A 82 -16.38 -10.52 3.14
N TYR A 83 -15.41 -9.84 2.54
CA TYR A 83 -15.05 -8.47 2.84
C TYR A 83 -15.81 -7.55 1.89
N ARG A 84 -16.67 -6.70 2.42
CA ARG A 84 -17.39 -5.67 1.68
C ARG A 84 -16.73 -4.34 1.94
N ILE A 85 -16.19 -3.74 0.90
CA ILE A 85 -15.40 -2.52 0.95
C ILE A 85 -16.15 -1.44 0.19
N GLN A 86 -16.35 -0.30 0.83
CA GLN A 86 -16.89 0.90 0.22
C GLN A 86 -15.84 2.01 0.28
N PHE A 87 -15.59 2.68 -0.84
CA PHE A 87 -14.56 3.72 -0.90
C PHE A 87 -15.14 5.12 -0.73
N ALA A 88 -14.62 5.84 0.25
CA ALA A 88 -14.63 7.30 0.33
C ALA A 88 -13.37 7.87 -0.38
N PRO A 89 -13.23 9.20 -0.53
CA PRO A 89 -12.04 9.79 -1.16
C PRO A 89 -10.72 9.37 -0.52
N ASP A 90 -10.60 9.36 0.80
CA ASP A 90 -9.33 9.11 1.50
C ASP A 90 -9.33 7.84 2.38
N GLU A 91 -10.49 7.24 2.59
CA GLU A 91 -10.68 6.08 3.45
C GLU A 91 -11.58 5.04 2.77
N LEU A 92 -11.51 3.81 3.25
CA LEU A 92 -12.48 2.78 2.96
C LEU A 92 -13.21 2.38 4.23
N ASP A 93 -14.47 2.00 4.07
CA ASP A 93 -15.25 1.32 5.09
C ASP A 93 -15.28 -0.17 4.74
N LEU A 94 -14.90 -1.01 5.70
CA LEU A 94 -14.88 -2.45 5.56
C LEU A 94 -15.89 -3.09 6.49
N THR A 95 -16.65 -4.04 5.97
CA THR A 95 -17.45 -4.98 6.77
C THR A 95 -17.04 -6.40 6.40
N LEU A 96 -16.70 -7.21 7.41
CA LEU A 96 -16.36 -8.62 7.23
C LEU A 96 -17.51 -9.48 7.73
N THR A 97 -17.95 -10.40 6.88
CA THR A 97 -18.98 -11.39 7.22
C THR A 97 -18.47 -12.80 7.01
N GLN A 98 -18.91 -13.73 7.85
CA GLN A 98 -18.78 -15.17 7.66
C GLN A 98 -20.19 -15.76 7.58
N GLY A 99 -20.57 -16.27 6.42
CA GLY A 99 -21.98 -16.57 6.13
C GLY A 99 -22.87 -15.32 6.22
N MET A 100 -23.86 -15.34 7.11
CA MET A 100 -24.78 -14.21 7.34
C MET A 100 -24.38 -13.32 8.53
N THR A 101 -23.34 -13.69 9.27
CA THR A 101 -22.93 -13.02 10.50
C THR A 101 -21.83 -12.01 10.21
N GLN A 102 -21.99 -10.77 10.68
CA GLN A 102 -20.90 -9.80 10.70
C GLN A 102 -19.92 -10.15 11.83
N VAL A 103 -18.66 -10.35 11.47
CA VAL A 103 -17.59 -10.68 12.42
C VAL A 103 -16.73 -9.46 12.75
N ASP A 104 -16.69 -8.46 11.86
CA ASP A 104 -15.86 -7.29 12.03
C ASP A 104 -16.32 -6.12 11.16
N ALA A 105 -15.96 -4.90 11.55
CA ALA A 105 -16.07 -3.71 10.71
C ALA A 105 -15.10 -2.63 11.19
N PHE A 106 -14.46 -1.94 10.24
CA PHE A 106 -13.58 -0.82 10.52
C PHE A 106 -13.43 0.09 9.30
N SER A 107 -12.95 1.30 9.54
CA SER A 107 -12.57 2.24 8.48
C SER A 107 -11.06 2.44 8.50
N ALA A 108 -10.46 2.60 7.32
CA ALA A 108 -9.01 2.75 7.20
C ALA A 108 -8.59 3.60 6.01
N PRO A 109 -7.47 4.33 6.10
CA PRO A 109 -6.85 4.89 4.91
C PRO A 109 -6.44 3.75 3.96
N TYR A 110 -6.54 4.02 2.66
CA TYR A 110 -6.20 3.05 1.63
C TYR A 110 -5.37 3.66 0.52
N ARG A 111 -4.78 2.78 -0.28
CA ARG A 111 -4.14 3.16 -1.53
C ARG A 111 -4.36 2.08 -2.60
N TRP A 112 -4.56 2.53 -3.82
CA TRP A 112 -4.40 1.69 -5.00
C TRP A 112 -3.01 1.93 -5.58
N ASP A 113 -2.29 0.85 -5.84
CA ASP A 113 -1.03 0.82 -6.60
C ASP A 113 -1.20 -0.17 -7.75
N GLY A 114 -1.50 0.36 -8.94
CA GLY A 114 -1.92 -0.44 -10.09
C GLY A 114 -3.14 -1.32 -9.76
N THR A 115 -2.94 -2.63 -9.76
CA THR A 115 -3.98 -3.63 -9.44
C THR A 115 -3.97 -4.09 -7.99
N THR A 116 -3.23 -3.41 -7.10
CA THR A 116 -3.12 -3.77 -5.69
C THR A 116 -3.79 -2.73 -4.81
N LEU A 117 -4.76 -3.16 -4.01
CA LEU A 117 -5.34 -2.38 -2.92
C LEU A 117 -4.61 -2.68 -1.63
N GLY A 118 -4.08 -1.66 -0.96
CA GLY A 118 -3.48 -1.78 0.37
C GLY A 118 -4.22 -0.95 1.41
N PHE A 119 -4.44 -1.53 2.59
CA PHE A 119 -5.04 -0.88 3.76
C PHE A 119 -4.60 -1.59 5.05
N ALA A 120 -4.89 -1.02 6.21
CA ALA A 120 -4.54 -1.62 7.49
C ALA A 120 -5.60 -1.36 8.56
N ASP A 121 -5.91 -2.39 9.34
CA ASP A 121 -6.58 -2.22 10.62
C ASP A 121 -5.52 -1.77 11.63
N LEU A 122 -5.49 -0.46 11.91
CA LEU A 122 -4.50 0.14 12.80
C LEU A 122 -4.73 -0.21 14.27
N GLU A 123 -5.99 -0.47 14.65
CA GLU A 123 -6.33 -0.88 16.02
C GLU A 123 -5.77 -2.27 16.31
N LYS A 124 -5.89 -3.19 15.35
CA LYS A 124 -5.40 -4.58 15.47
C LYS A 124 -3.99 -4.77 14.95
N GLY A 125 -3.37 -3.73 14.41
CA GLY A 125 -2.04 -3.79 13.79
C GLY A 125 -1.95 -4.73 12.58
N VAL A 126 -3.06 -5.00 11.88
CA VAL A 126 -3.10 -5.93 10.75
C VAL A 126 -3.01 -5.16 9.44
N ARG A 127 -2.06 -5.54 8.57
CA ARG A 127 -1.95 -4.99 7.21
C ARG A 127 -2.58 -5.95 6.22
N TYR A 128 -3.24 -5.39 5.20
CA TYR A 128 -3.91 -6.14 4.16
C TYR A 128 -3.48 -5.67 2.78
N GLU A 129 -3.40 -6.62 1.84
CA GLU A 129 -3.29 -6.35 0.40
C GLU A 129 -4.27 -7.22 -0.38
N VAL A 130 -4.97 -6.62 -1.34
CA VAL A 130 -5.78 -7.33 -2.33
C VAL A 130 -5.14 -7.13 -3.69
N ARG A 131 -4.60 -8.19 -4.27
CA ARG A 131 -3.89 -8.14 -5.55
C ARG A 131 -4.78 -8.70 -6.63
N LEU A 132 -5.30 -7.85 -7.52
CA LEU A 132 -6.12 -8.31 -8.63
C LEU A 132 -5.23 -8.91 -9.72
N GLY A 133 -5.62 -10.10 -10.18
CA GLY A 133 -5.06 -10.79 -11.32
C GLY A 133 -5.93 -10.61 -12.57
N ALA A 134 -6.06 -11.68 -13.36
CA ALA A 134 -6.82 -11.64 -14.59
C ALA A 134 -8.30 -11.34 -14.33
N ARG A 135 -8.85 -10.41 -15.13
CA ARG A 135 -10.29 -10.17 -15.19
C ARG A 135 -10.97 -11.43 -15.75
N ARG A 136 -11.98 -11.93 -15.05
CA ARG A 136 -12.80 -13.04 -15.50
C ARG A 136 -13.82 -12.49 -16.49
N ARG A 137 -13.96 -13.16 -17.64
CA ARG A 137 -15.05 -12.84 -18.56
C ARG A 137 -16.36 -13.24 -17.90
N GLY A 138 -17.33 -12.32 -17.89
CA GLY A 138 -18.69 -12.62 -17.46
C GLY A 138 -19.19 -13.84 -18.20
N ARG A 139 -19.80 -14.78 -17.47
CA ARG A 139 -20.49 -15.92 -18.07
C ARG A 139 -21.77 -15.44 -18.74
#